data_AF-A0A645EAG3-F1
#
_entry.id   AF-A0A645EAG3-F1
#
_cell.length_a   1.000
_cell.length_b   1.000
_cell.length_c   1.000
_cell.angle_alpha   90.00
_cell.angle_beta   90.00
_cell.angle_gamma   90.00
#
_symmetry.space_group_name_H-M   'P 1'
#
loop_
_entity.id
_entity.type
_entity.pdbx_description
1 polymer ?
#
loop_
_entity_poly.entity_id
_entity_poly.type
_entity_poly.pdbx_seq_one_letter_code
_entity_poly.pdbx_strand_id
1 'polypeptide(L)'
;MAWTLGSLFGGVFVAIKGQFKDKVRTVSLCLIAFGILFGLLGAAWDFISFLIFMCIAGFFLPPISTAQTVHIQQITEPEVLGRVFSIVQLITASAMPVAILVFGPLADIVSVESLIIVSGTLLVLVGILYGRKRQENTKT
;
A
#
# COMPACT_ATOMS: atom_id res chain seq x y z
N MET A 1 -5.81 0.43 17.45
CA MET A 1 -7.17 -0.10 17.20
C MET A 1 -7.81 0.48 15.95
N ALA A 2 -7.75 1.81 15.70
CA ALA A 2 -8.30 2.42 14.49
C ALA A 2 -7.78 1.79 13.17
N TRP A 3 -6.47 1.58 13.06
CA TRP A 3 -5.85 0.87 11.93
C TRP A 3 -6.45 -0.53 11.71
N THR A 4 -6.50 -1.34 12.77
CA THR A 4 -7.03 -2.71 12.72
C THR A 4 -8.49 -2.71 12.28
N LEU A 5 -9.30 -1.78 12.79
CA LEU A 5 -10.70 -1.63 12.41
C LEU A 5 -10.84 -1.32 10.91
N GLY A 6 -10.09 -0.33 10.42
CA GLY A 6 -10.06 0.01 9.00
C GLY A 6 -9.64 -1.16 8.12
N SER A 7 -8.56 -1.86 8.49
CA SER A 7 -8.07 -3.04 7.78
C SER A 7 -9.05 -4.21 7.79
N LEU A 8 -9.81 -4.38 8.88
CA LEU A 8 -10.86 -5.40 8.95
C LEU A 8 -11.97 -5.09 7.95
N PHE A 9 -12.46 -3.85 7.91
CA PHE A 9 -13.46 -3.44 6.92
C PHE A 9 -12.94 -3.56 5.48
N GLY A 10 -11.68 -3.21 5.24
CA GLY A 10 -11.04 -3.42 3.94
C GLY A 10 -10.99 -4.89 3.54
N GLY A 11 -10.70 -5.80 4.49
CA GLY A 11 -10.69 -7.24 4.27
C GLY A 11 -12.08 -7.79 3.97
N VAL A 12 -13.10 -7.39 4.74
CA VAL A 12 -14.50 -7.75 4.48
C VAL A 12 -14.96 -7.25 3.10
N PHE A 13 -14.61 -6.01 2.75
CA PHE A 13 -14.91 -5.45 1.44
C PHE A 13 -14.32 -6.28 0.29
N VAL A 14 -13.07 -6.71 0.42
CA VAL A 14 -12.42 -7.59 -0.56
C VAL A 14 -13.12 -8.95 -0.63
N ALA A 15 -13.47 -9.55 0.51
CA ALA A 15 -14.14 -10.84 0.55
C ALA A 15 -15.50 -10.82 -0.17
N ILE A 16 -16.28 -9.74 0.01
CA ILE A 16 -17.57 -9.55 -0.68
C ILE A 16 -17.37 -9.30 -2.18
N LYS A 17 -16.38 -8.50 -2.54
CA LYS A 17 -16.13 -8.13 -3.95
C LYS A 17 -15.51 -9.26 -4.77
N GLY A 18 -14.80 -10.19 -4.12
CA GLY A 18 -14.22 -11.37 -4.75
C GLY A 18 -13.05 -11.03 -5.67
N GLN A 19 -13.32 -10.86 -6.98
CA GLN A 19 -12.28 -10.60 -7.98
C GLN A 19 -12.34 -9.18 -8.54
N PHE A 20 -11.20 -8.51 -8.53
CA PHE A 20 -11.04 -7.22 -9.20
C PHE A 20 -10.82 -7.45 -10.70
N LYS A 21 -11.77 -6.97 -11.51
CA LYS A 21 -11.73 -7.03 -12.99
C LYS A 21 -10.42 -6.42 -13.53
N ASP A 22 -9.99 -5.31 -12.93
CA ASP A 22 -8.81 -4.54 -13.31
C ASP A 22 -7.81 -4.40 -12.16
N LYS A 23 -7.14 -5.50 -11.78
CA LYS A 23 -6.22 -5.59 -10.63
C LYS A 23 -5.20 -4.45 -10.59
N VAL A 24 -4.55 -4.16 -11.72
CA VAL A 24 -3.54 -3.09 -11.82
C VAL A 24 -4.14 -1.70 -11.59
N ARG A 25 -5.36 -1.44 -12.08
CA ARG A 25 -6.05 -0.15 -11.87
C ARG A 25 -6.54 -0.03 -10.44
N THR A 26 -7.03 -1.12 -9.85
CA THR A 26 -7.42 -1.16 -8.44
C THR A 26 -6.22 -0.87 -7.54
N VAL A 27 -5.08 -1.54 -7.76
CA VAL A 27 -3.85 -1.29 -6.98
C VAL A 27 -3.38 0.16 -7.15
N SER A 28 -3.37 0.70 -8.37
CA SER A 28 -3.01 2.10 -8.61
C SER A 28 -3.92 3.08 -7.85
N LEU A 29 -5.25 2.92 -7.94
CA LEU A 29 -6.20 3.78 -7.26
C LEU A 29 -6.09 3.67 -5.73
N CYS A 30 -5.95 2.45 -5.22
CA CYS A 30 -5.77 2.23 -3.78
C CYS A 30 -4.45 2.81 -3.29
N LEU A 31 -3.35 2.71 -4.06
CA LEU A 31 -2.07 3.33 -3.71
C LEU A 31 -2.14 4.85 -3.68
N ILE A 32 -2.82 5.48 -4.65
CA ILE A 32 -3.02 6.93 -4.67
C ILE A 32 -3.85 7.36 -3.47
N ALA A 33 -4.99 6.70 -3.22
CA ALA A 33 -5.86 7.02 -2.08
C ALA A 33 -5.12 6.82 -0.75
N PHE A 34 -4.39 5.71 -0.61
CA PHE A 34 -3.57 5.42 0.57
C PHE A 34 -2.47 6.47 0.75
N GLY A 35 -1.75 6.84 -0.30
CA GLY A 35 -0.70 7.87 -0.25
C GLY A 35 -1.22 9.24 0.17
N ILE A 36 -2.38 9.66 -0.35
CA ILE A 36 -3.04 10.91 0.06
C ILE A 36 -3.40 10.87 1.54
N LEU A 37 -4.07 9.80 2.00
CA LEU A 37 -4.47 9.66 3.40
C LEU A 37 -3.28 9.54 4.34
N PHE A 38 -2.22 8.87 3.90
CA PHE A 38 -0.97 8.77 4.64
C PHE A 38 -0.28 10.13 4.74
N GLY A 39 -0.26 10.93 3.68
CA GLY A 39 0.25 12.31 3.74
C GLY A 39 -0.58 13.19 4.67
N LEU A 40 -1.92 13.07 4.62
CA LEU A 40 -2.83 13.79 5.53
C LEU A 40 -2.64 13.37 7.00
N LEU A 41 -2.22 12.14 7.26
CA LEU A 41 -1.88 11.68 8.61
C LEU A 41 -0.74 12.51 9.21
N GLY A 42 0.26 12.86 8.41
CA GLY A 42 1.38 13.72 8.82
C GLY A 42 1.02 15.19 8.96
N ALA A 43 -0.11 15.62 8.37
CA ALA A 43 -0.63 16.98 8.43
C ALA A 43 -1.85 17.12 9.38
N ALA A 44 -2.12 16.12 10.21
CA ALA A 44 -3.29 16.10 11.07
C ALA A 44 -3.23 17.21 12.13
N TRP A 45 -4.31 17.97 12.26
CA TRP A 45 -4.40 19.11 13.19
C TRP A 45 -4.80 18.70 14.62
N ASP A 46 -5.44 17.54 14.76
CA ASP A 46 -5.93 17.02 16.03
C ASP A 46 -5.91 15.49 16.06
N PHE A 47 -6.01 14.93 17.27
CA PHE A 47 -5.94 13.49 17.49
C PHE A 47 -7.10 12.71 16.83
N ILE A 48 -8.29 13.30 16.73
CA ILE A 48 -9.45 12.64 16.12
C ILE A 48 -9.25 12.57 14.61
N SER A 49 -8.82 13.66 13.96
CA SER A 49 -8.46 13.69 12.55
C SER A 49 -7.39 12.64 12.22
N PHE A 50 -6.36 12.52 13.07
CA PHE A 50 -5.33 11.47 12.95
C PHE A 50 -5.95 10.07 12.97
N LEU A 51 -6.84 9.76 13.93
CA LEU A 51 -7.49 8.46 14.03
C LEU A 51 -8.40 8.16 12.82
N ILE A 52 -9.09 9.16 12.30
CA ILE A 52 -9.95 9.03 11.12
C ILE A 52 -9.07 8.69 9.90
N PHE A 53 -8.02 9.47 9.63
CA PHE A 53 -7.11 9.19 8.51
C PHE A 53 -6.44 7.83 8.65
N MET A 54 -6.02 7.45 9.86
CA MET A 54 -5.45 6.13 10.12
C MET A 54 -6.42 4.99 9.81
N CYS A 55 -7.69 5.14 10.21
CA CYS A 55 -8.73 4.14 9.95
C CYS A 55 -9.01 4.02 8.44
N ILE A 56 -9.20 5.14 7.75
CA ILE A 56 -9.49 5.15 6.31
C ILE A 56 -8.27 4.64 5.52
N ALA A 57 -7.05 4.99 5.91
CA ALA A 57 -5.84 4.46 5.28
C ALA A 57 -5.75 2.93 5.44
N GLY A 58 -6.06 2.40 6.64
CA GLY A 58 -6.09 0.96 6.91
C GLY A 58 -7.02 0.18 5.98
N PHE A 59 -8.13 0.77 5.50
CA PHE A 59 -9.07 0.15 4.57
C PHE A 59 -8.45 -0.20 3.20
N PHE A 60 -7.47 0.57 2.73
CA PHE A 60 -6.92 0.39 1.39
C PHE A 60 -5.84 -0.70 1.31
N LEU A 61 -5.29 -1.13 2.45
CA LEU A 61 -4.23 -2.14 2.49
C LEU A 61 -4.70 -3.53 2.00
N PRO A 62 -5.83 -4.10 2.49
CA PRO A 62 -6.26 -5.44 2.08
C PRO A 62 -6.59 -5.56 0.57
N PRO A 63 -7.25 -4.58 -0.08
CA PRO A 63 -7.43 -4.59 -1.53
C PRO A 63 -6.11 -4.65 -2.31
N ILE A 64 -5.10 -3.88 -1.89
CA ILE A 64 -3.77 -3.86 -2.52
C ILE A 64 -3.12 -5.24 -2.38
N SER A 65 -3.00 -5.75 -1.15
CA SER A 65 -2.35 -7.03 -0.86
C SER A 65 -3.03 -8.20 -1.56
N THR A 66 -4.37 -8.20 -1.63
CA THR A 66 -5.13 -9.25 -2.31
C THR A 66 -4.92 -9.19 -3.82
N ALA A 67 -5.05 -8.02 -4.43
CA ALA A 67 -4.85 -7.87 -5.87
C ALA A 67 -3.42 -8.22 -6.29
N GLN A 68 -2.40 -7.87 -5.50
CA GLN A 68 -1.02 -8.26 -5.73
C GLN A 68 -0.82 -9.78 -5.60
N THR A 69 -1.34 -10.40 -4.54
CA THR A 69 -1.23 -11.84 -4.32
C THR A 69 -1.87 -12.63 -5.47
N VAL A 70 -3.09 -12.25 -5.88
CA VAL A 70 -3.77 -12.88 -7.03
C VAL A 70 -3.03 -12.61 -8.33
N HIS A 71 -2.48 -11.40 -8.53
CA HIS A 71 -1.71 -11.11 -9.74
C HIS A 71 -0.45 -11.99 -9.83
N ILE A 72 0.29 -12.14 -8.74
CA ILE A 72 1.48 -13.03 -8.69
C ILE A 72 1.07 -14.46 -9.01
N GLN A 73 -0.04 -14.94 -8.44
CA GLN A 73 -0.56 -16.28 -8.73
C GLN A 73 -0.92 -16.46 -10.22
N GLN A 74 -1.45 -15.43 -10.88
CA GLN A 74 -1.86 -15.52 -12.29
C GLN A 74 -0.71 -15.54 -13.29
N ILE A 75 0.43 -14.94 -12.94
CA ILE A 75 1.60 -14.84 -13.84
C ILE A 75 2.68 -15.88 -13.55
N THR A 76 2.49 -16.70 -12.51
CA THR A 76 3.49 -17.65 -12.02
C THR A 76 3.01 -19.07 -12.23
N GLU A 77 3.88 -19.93 -12.76
CA GLU A 77 3.59 -21.34 -12.91
C GLU A 77 3.43 -22.05 -11.56
N PRO A 78 2.49 -23.02 -11.42
CA PRO A 78 2.23 -23.70 -10.15
C PRO A 78 3.47 -24.35 -9.52
N GLU A 79 4.37 -24.87 -10.35
CA GLU A 79 5.60 -25.58 -9.94
C GLU A 79 6.63 -24.67 -9.25
N VAL A 80 6.59 -23.37 -9.53
CA VAL A 80 7.55 -22.39 -9.00
C VAL A 80 6.89 -21.39 -8.05
N LEU A 81 5.57 -21.47 -7.86
CA LEU A 81 4.78 -20.54 -7.07
C LEU A 81 5.30 -20.38 -5.64
N GLY A 82 5.62 -21.50 -4.98
CA GLY A 82 6.18 -21.48 -3.62
C GLY A 82 7.51 -20.71 -3.55
N ARG A 83 8.40 -20.91 -4.53
CA ARG A 83 9.69 -20.20 -4.61
C ARG A 83 9.49 -18.70 -4.82
N VAL A 84 8.57 -18.31 -5.69
CA VAL A 84 8.25 -16.90 -5.94
C VAL A 84 7.69 -16.24 -4.68
N PHE A 85 6.75 -16.88 -3.98
CA PHE A 85 6.23 -16.34 -2.72
C PHE A 85 7.29 -16.25 -1.63
N SER A 86 8.21 -17.22 -1.52
CA SER A 86 9.33 -17.12 -0.58
C SER A 86 10.21 -15.90 -0.84
N ILE A 87 10.55 -15.61 -2.11
CA ILE A 87 11.33 -14.43 -2.49
C ILE A 87 10.55 -13.14 -2.15
N VAL A 88 9.26 -13.08 -2.52
CA VAL A 88 8.40 -11.92 -2.23
C VAL A 88 8.30 -11.68 -0.71
N GLN A 89 8.15 -12.74 0.08
CA GLN A 89 8.07 -12.64 1.53
C GLN A 89 9.40 -12.19 2.14
N LEU A 90 10.54 -12.66 1.63
CA LEU A 90 11.87 -12.22 2.07
C LEU A 90 12.08 -10.73 1.80
N ILE A 91 11.72 -10.27 0.60
CA ILE A 91 11.78 -8.85 0.23
C ILE A 91 10.86 -8.02 1.14
N THR A 92 9.64 -8.48 1.38
CA THR A 92 8.65 -7.77 2.21
C THR A 92 9.08 -7.72 3.68
N ALA A 93 9.57 -8.83 4.23
CA ALA A 93 9.99 -8.91 5.63
C ALA A 93 11.26 -8.08 5.90
N SER A 94 12.17 -7.98 4.93
CA SER A 94 13.37 -7.14 5.04
C SER A 94 13.10 -5.65 4.87
N ALA A 95 12.01 -5.26 4.21
CA ALA A 95 11.64 -3.85 4.03
C ALA A 95 11.44 -3.11 5.35
N MET A 96 10.85 -3.73 6.37
CA MET A 96 10.58 -3.08 7.65
C MET A 96 11.86 -2.78 8.47
N PRO A 97 12.78 -3.73 8.70
CA PRO A 97 14.08 -3.43 9.31
C PRO A 97 14.87 -2.36 8.57
N VAL A 98 14.89 -2.43 7.23
CA VAL A 98 15.56 -1.42 6.39
C VAL A 98 14.90 -0.05 6.57
N ALA A 99 13.57 0.01 6.60
CA ALA A 99 12.85 1.25 6.86
C ALA A 99 13.20 1.83 8.23
N ILE A 100 13.26 1.03 9.29
CA ILE A 100 13.63 1.51 10.63
C ILE A 100 15.08 2.01 10.68
N LEU A 101 16.01 1.32 10.02
CA LEU A 101 17.42 1.74 9.94
C LEU A 101 17.60 3.10 9.23
N VAL A 102 16.76 3.39 8.24
CA VAL A 102 16.80 4.65 7.48
C VAL A 102 16.00 5.74 8.19
N PHE A 103 14.73 5.47 8.49
CA PHE A 103 13.80 6.46 9.06
C PHE A 103 14.03 6.73 10.54
N GLY A 104 14.66 5.82 11.29
CA GLY A 104 14.99 6.04 12.71
C GLY A 104 15.93 7.24 12.89
N PRO A 105 17.17 7.19 12.39
CA PRO A 105 18.10 8.32 12.47
C PRO A 105 17.58 9.57 11.75
N LEU A 106 16.83 9.39 10.65
CA LEU A 106 16.24 10.51 9.92
C LEU A 106 15.17 11.24 10.74
N ALA A 107 14.42 10.52 11.59
CA ALA A 107 13.43 11.12 12.48
C ALA A 107 14.05 11.92 13.63
N ASP A 108 15.32 11.66 13.97
CA ASP A 108 16.06 12.44 14.97
C ASP A 108 16.50 13.81 14.41
N ILE A 109 16.63 13.93 13.08
CA ILE A 109 17.08 15.17 12.40
C ILE A 109 15.97 15.91 11.66
N VAL A 110 14.88 15.23 11.28
CA VAL A 110 13.76 15.76 10.50
C VAL A 110 12.45 15.42 11.20
N SER A 111 11.48 16.34 11.22
CA SER A 111 10.20 16.08 11.88
C SER A 111 9.46 14.89 11.24
N VAL A 112 8.91 14.02 12.08
CA VAL A 112 8.16 12.83 11.65
C VAL A 112 6.98 13.19 10.74
N GLU A 113 6.35 14.34 10.99
CA GLU A 113 5.27 14.90 10.17
C GLU A 113 5.70 15.07 8.72
N SER A 114 6.86 15.70 8.50
CA SER A 114 7.39 15.93 7.14
C SER A 114 7.79 14.61 6.46
N LEU A 115 8.33 13.65 7.21
CA LEU A 115 8.66 12.32 6.69
C LEU A 115 7.41 11.57 6.21
N ILE A 116 6.32 11.65 6.97
CA ILE A 116 5.03 11.05 6.61
C ILE A 116 4.43 11.75 5.37
N ILE A 117 4.47 13.08 5.31
CA ILE A 117 3.96 13.85 4.15
C ILE A 117 4.75 13.51 2.88
N VAL A 118 6.08 13.47 2.97
CA VAL A 118 6.95 13.11 1.83
C VAL A 118 6.68 11.66 1.40
N SER A 119 6.59 10.73 2.34
CA SER A 119 6.29 9.32 2.05
C SER A 119 4.92 9.15 1.39
N GLY A 120 3.90 9.84 1.88
CA GLY A 120 2.57 9.87 1.26
C GLY A 120 2.61 10.41 -0.17
N THR A 121 3.36 11.48 -0.40
CA THR A 121 3.56 12.05 -1.74
C THR A 121 4.26 11.07 -2.68
N LEU A 122 5.32 10.39 -2.21
CA LEU A 122 6.02 9.36 -2.98
C LEU A 122 5.09 8.18 -3.30
N LEU A 123 4.24 7.76 -2.37
CA LEU A 123 3.24 6.71 -2.61
C LEU A 123 2.23 7.10 -3.68
N VAL A 124 1.77 8.36 -3.71
CA VAL A 124 0.92 8.88 -4.79
C VAL A 124 1.63 8.81 -6.13
N LEU A 125 2.90 9.24 -6.19
CA LEU A 125 3.72 9.15 -7.41
C LEU A 125 3.87 7.70 -7.88
N VAL A 126 4.15 6.76 -6.97
CA VAL A 126 4.21 5.32 -7.29
C VAL A 126 2.87 4.83 -7.83
N GLY A 127 1.75 5.20 -7.21
CA GLY A 127 0.41 4.84 -7.68
C GLY A 127 0.12 5.36 -9.08
N ILE A 128 0.52 6.60 -9.40
CA ILE A 128 0.39 7.19 -10.75
C ILE A 128 1.27 6.44 -11.76
N LEU A 129 2.55 6.21 -11.44
CA LEU A 129 3.49 5.50 -12.32
C LEU A 129 3.04 4.06 -12.60
N TYR A 130 2.54 3.37 -11.57
CA TYR A 130 2.00 2.03 -11.68
C TYR A 130 0.78 1.98 -12.62
N GLY A 131 -0.09 3.00 -12.54
CA GLY A 131 -1.22 3.17 -13.46
C GLY A 131 -0.80 3.47 -14.90
N ARG A 132 0.27 4.25 -15.10
CA ARG A 132 0.80 4.60 -16.45
C ARG A 132 1.39 3.39 -17.17
N LYS A 133 2.17 2.53 -16.50
CA LYS A 133 2.75 1.32 -17.10
C LYS A 133 1.71 0.40 -17.76
N ARG A 134 0.46 0.40 -17.27
CA ARG A 134 -0.65 -0.33 -17.89
C ARG A 134 -1.04 0.22 -19.27
N GLN A 135 -1.04 1.54 -19.44
CA GLN A 135 -1.45 2.16 -20.70
C GLN A 135 -0.45 1.90 -21.83
N GLU A 136 0.83 1.74 -21.50
CA GLU A 136 1.88 1.34 -22.44
C GLU A 136 1.68 -0.11 -22.91
N ASN A 137 1.44 -1.06 -21.99
CA ASN A 137 1.22 -2.48 -22.35
C ASN A 137 -0.08 -2.76 -23.12
N THR A 138 -1.05 -1.85 -23.16
CA THR A 138 -2.29 -2.01 -23.95
C THR A 138 -2.16 -1.47 -25.38
N LYS A 139 -1.06 -0.76 -25.70
CA LYS A 139 -0.81 -0.15 -27.02
C LYS A 139 0.15 -0.95 -27.92
N THR A 140 0.69 -2.06 -27.41
CA THR A 140 1.48 -3.07 -28.15
C THR A 140 0.65 -4.31 -28.35
#